data_AF-A0A8X6J3M2-F1
#
_entry.id   AF-A0A8X6J3M2-F1
#
_cell.length_a   1.000
_cell.length_b   1.000
_cell.length_c   1.000
_cell.angle_alpha   90.00
_cell.angle_beta   90.00
_cell.angle_gamma   90.00
#
_symmetry.space_group_name_H-M   'P 1'
#
loop_
_entity.id
_entity.type
_entity.pdbx_description
1 polymer ?
#
loop_
_entity_poly.entity_id
_entity_poly.type
_entity_poly.pdbx_seq_one_letter_code
_entity_poly.pdbx_strand_id
1 'polypeptide(L)'
;MGSQTLFYFFVLAAIFFLVSSHDGDGHYTNDWVVRLIGGKDVVDQLAMELDYQNLGELKGFPNTYLMRKNDHPQRSRRNALHLTKRLADDNRD
;
A
#
# COMPACT_ATOMS: atom_id res chain seq x y z
N MET A 1 -0.17 -4.71 -48.67
CA MET A 1 0.34 -4.11 -47.42
C MET A 1 1.53 -4.93 -46.96
N GLY A 2 2.72 -4.33 -46.88
CA GLY A 2 4.00 -5.05 -46.76
C GLY A 2 4.28 -5.50 -45.32
N SER A 3 5.05 -6.58 -45.14
CA SER A 3 5.45 -7.09 -43.82
C SER A 3 6.08 -6.02 -42.93
N GLN A 4 6.75 -5.03 -43.52
CA GLN A 4 7.31 -3.87 -42.80
C GLN A 4 6.23 -3.01 -42.14
N THR A 5 5.10 -2.77 -42.80
CA THR A 5 3.98 -2.00 -42.19
C THR A 5 3.38 -2.72 -40.99
N LEU A 6 3.30 -4.06 -41.04
CA LEU A 6 2.86 -4.87 -39.90
C LEU A 6 3.90 -4.83 -38.76
N PHE A 7 5.18 -4.93 -39.09
CA PHE A 7 6.26 -4.83 -38.11
C PHE A 7 6.23 -3.49 -37.35
N TYR A 8 6.12 -2.36 -38.07
CA TYR A 8 6.01 -1.04 -37.43
C TYR A 8 4.75 -0.93 -36.56
N PHE A 9 3.63 -1.49 -37.00
CA PHE A 9 2.41 -1.53 -36.19
C PHE A 9 2.61 -2.32 -34.89
N PHE A 10 3.24 -3.49 -34.93
CA PHE A 10 3.52 -4.30 -33.74
C PHE A 10 4.51 -3.61 -32.79
N VAL A 11 5.53 -2.94 -33.31
CA VAL A 11 6.49 -2.18 -32.49
C VAL A 11 5.79 -1.01 -31.79
N LEU A 12 4.97 -0.24 -32.53
CA LEU A 12 4.21 0.87 -31.94
C LEU A 12 3.20 0.39 -30.90
N ALA A 13 2.49 -0.72 -31.16
CA ALA A 13 1.58 -1.32 -30.20
C ALA A 13 2.32 -1.78 -28.93
N ALA A 14 3.49 -2.44 -29.06
CA ALA A 14 4.28 -2.88 -27.93
C ALA A 14 4.78 -1.70 -27.08
N ILE A 15 5.26 -0.62 -27.72
CA ILE A 15 5.67 0.60 -27.01
C ILE A 15 4.48 1.23 -26.29
N PHE A 16 3.32 1.31 -26.94
CA PHE A 16 2.11 1.86 -26.32
C PHE A 16 1.67 1.02 -25.11
N PHE A 17 1.69 -0.31 -25.21
CA PHE A 17 1.40 -1.20 -24.08
C PHE A 17 2.40 -1.05 -22.93
N LEU A 18 3.70 -0.90 -23.22
CA LEU A 18 4.73 -0.69 -22.22
C LEU A 18 4.57 0.66 -21.50
N VAL A 19 4.27 1.73 -22.25
CA VAL A 19 4.05 3.07 -21.69
C VAL A 19 2.75 3.13 -20.88
N SER A 20 1.65 2.54 -21.37
CA SER A 20 0.39 2.46 -20.60
C SER A 20 0.51 1.59 -19.35
N SER A 21 1.43 0.62 -19.34
CA SER A 21 1.76 -0.16 -18.13
C SER A 21 2.70 0.59 -17.17
N HIS A 22 3.30 1.71 -17.60
CA HIS A 22 4.26 2.49 -16.82
C HIS A 22 3.61 3.62 -16.01
N ASP A 23 2.31 3.88 -16.17
CA ASP A 23 1.57 4.75 -15.25
C ASP A 23 1.18 3.96 -14.00
N GLY A 24 2.09 3.94 -13.02
CA GLY A 24 1.93 3.22 -11.76
C GLY A 24 2.40 4.02 -10.56
N ASP A 25 1.76 5.17 -10.29
CA ASP A 25 1.49 5.80 -8.98
C ASP A 25 2.54 5.73 -7.83
N GLY A 26 3.82 5.96 -8.12
CA GLY A 26 4.94 5.77 -7.18
C GLY A 26 5.10 6.75 -6.00
N HIS A 27 4.05 7.25 -5.33
CA HIS A 27 4.24 8.30 -4.31
C HIS A 27 3.62 8.08 -2.92
N TYR A 28 2.75 7.08 -2.68
CA TYR A 28 2.13 6.91 -1.37
C TYR A 28 2.02 5.42 -0.99
N THR A 29 2.49 5.07 0.20
CA THR A 29 2.34 3.73 0.80
C THR A 29 1.41 3.82 2.00
N ASN A 30 0.39 2.97 2.06
CA ASN A 30 -0.53 2.86 3.21
C ASN A 30 0.08 2.02 4.34
N ASP A 31 1.33 2.33 4.69
CA ASP A 31 2.08 1.66 5.73
C ASP A 31 2.02 2.48 7.02
N TRP A 32 1.77 1.80 8.14
CA TRP A 32 1.61 2.40 9.46
C TRP A 32 2.71 1.91 10.39
N VAL A 33 3.35 2.82 11.11
CA VAL A 33 4.27 2.47 12.19
C VAL A 33 3.51 2.55 13.50
N VAL A 34 3.43 1.43 14.22
CA VAL A 34 2.70 1.33 15.49
C VAL A 34 3.61 0.79 16.58
N ARG A 35 3.41 1.24 17.81
CA ARG A 35 4.08 0.68 19.00
C ARG A 35 3.10 -0.19 19.75
N LEU A 36 3.43 -1.47 19.91
CA LEU A 36 2.57 -2.48 20.53
C LEU A 36 3.37 -3.29 21.54
N ILE A 37 2.87 -3.34 22.77
CA ILE A 37 3.45 -4.14 23.86
C ILE A 37 2.75 -5.51 23.84
N GLY A 38 3.50 -6.58 24.13
CA GLY A 38 2.94 -7.95 24.17
C GLY A 38 3.73 -8.97 23.35
N GLY A 39 4.75 -8.53 22.62
CA GLY A 39 5.58 -9.41 21.79
C GLY A 39 4.91 -9.76 20.46
N LYS A 40 5.65 -10.49 19.62
CA LYS A 40 5.28 -10.75 18.22
C LYS A 40 3.93 -11.47 18.09
N ASP A 41 3.63 -12.43 18.96
CA ASP A 41 2.41 -13.25 18.84
C ASP A 41 1.14 -12.40 19.03
N VAL A 42 1.14 -11.51 20.01
CA VAL A 42 0.02 -10.57 20.25
C VAL A 42 -0.16 -9.62 19.07
N VAL A 43 0.97 -9.18 18.50
CA VAL A 43 0.98 -8.26 17.36
C VAL A 43 0.47 -8.92 16.08
N ASP A 44 0.87 -10.17 15.83
CA ASP A 44 0.40 -10.94 14.69
C ASP A 44 -1.10 -11.25 14.81
N GLN A 45 -1.57 -11.59 16.02
CA GLN A 45 -2.99 -11.78 16.30
C GLN A 45 -3.78 -10.48 16.05
N LEU A 46 -3.31 -9.35 16.59
CA LEU A 46 -3.97 -8.06 16.41
C LEU A 46 -4.00 -7.63 14.93
N ALA A 47 -2.91 -7.88 14.19
CA ALA A 47 -2.87 -7.62 12.76
C ALA A 47 -3.93 -8.44 12.02
N MET A 48 -4.07 -9.73 12.34
CA MET A 48 -5.09 -10.60 11.76
C MET A 48 -6.51 -10.13 12.07
N GLU A 49 -6.80 -9.80 13.34
CA GLU A 49 -8.12 -9.34 13.79
C GLU A 49 -8.55 -8.03 13.12
N LEU A 50 -7.59 -7.12 12.92
CA LEU A 50 -7.84 -5.82 12.31
C LEU A 50 -7.68 -5.82 10.79
N ASP A 51 -7.44 -6.97 10.16
CA ASP A 51 -7.17 -7.10 8.73
C ASP A 51 -6.00 -6.21 8.26
N TYR A 52 -4.87 -6.36 8.95
CA TYR A 52 -3.56 -5.82 8.62
C TYR A 52 -2.57 -6.96 8.40
N GLN A 53 -1.54 -6.67 7.62
CA GLN A 53 -0.33 -7.46 7.50
C GLN A 53 0.76 -6.86 8.41
N ASN A 54 1.28 -7.66 9.33
CA ASN A 54 2.49 -7.32 10.09
C ASN A 54 3.74 -7.55 9.21
N LEU A 55 4.44 -6.47 8.86
CA LEU A 55 5.66 -6.50 8.06
C LEU A 55 6.94 -6.68 8.91
N GLY A 56 6.78 -6.73 10.23
CA GLY A 56 7.86 -7.02 11.18
C GLY A 56 8.21 -5.84 12.08
N GLU A 57 9.09 -6.13 13.04
CA GLU A 57 9.58 -5.16 14.00
C GLU A 57 10.67 -4.26 13.39
N LEU A 58 10.60 -2.96 13.69
CA LEU A 58 11.60 -1.99 13.28
C LEU A 58 12.88 -2.14 14.09
N LYS A 59 13.99 -2.36 13.38
CA LYS A 59 15.31 -2.48 14.00
C LYS A 59 15.65 -1.20 14.77
N GLY A 60 16.04 -1.36 16.04
CA GLY A 60 16.40 -0.25 16.93
C GLY A 60 15.21 0.44 17.62
N PHE A 61 13.97 0.03 17.31
CA PHE A 61 12.76 0.53 17.96
C PHE A 61 11.99 -0.65 18.55
N PRO A 62 12.31 -1.06 19.80
CA PRO A 62 11.66 -2.21 20.41
C PRO A 62 10.15 -2.00 20.49
N ASN A 63 9.41 -3.10 20.33
CA ASN A 63 7.95 -3.12 20.35
C ASN A 63 7.30 -2.21 19.28
N THR A 64 8.03 -1.92 18.19
CA THR A 64 7.55 -1.03 17.13
C THR A 64 7.49 -1.80 15.82
N TYR A 65 6.33 -1.84 15.20
CA TYR A 65 6.04 -2.71 14.06
C TYR A 65 5.55 -1.89 12.86
N LEU A 66 5.91 -2.36 11.68
CA LEU A 66 5.40 -1.85 10.42
C LEU A 66 4.17 -2.66 10.00
N MET A 67 3.06 -1.99 9.74
CA MET A 67 1.76 -2.60 9.43
C MET A 67 1.24 -2.11 8.09
N ARG A 68 0.58 -2.98 7.33
CA ARG A 68 -0.08 -2.63 6.06
C ARG A 68 -1.53 -3.09 6.06
N LYS A 69 -2.47 -2.24 5.66
CA LYS A 69 -3.90 -2.62 5.57
C LYS A 69 -4.13 -3.47 4.31
N ASN A 70 -4.88 -4.58 4.42
CA ASN A 70 -5.13 -5.49 3.29
C ASN A 70 -6.28 -5.01 2.38
N ASP A 71 -7.44 -4.68 2.95
CA ASP A 71 -8.63 -4.21 2.20
C ASP A 71 -8.56 -2.74 1.75
N HIS A 72 -7.36 -2.20 1.65
CA HIS A 72 -7.17 -0.89 1.08
C HIS A 72 -6.21 -1.03 -0.08
N PRO A 73 -6.52 -0.51 -1.29
CA PRO A 73 -5.50 -0.42 -2.32
C PRO A 73 -4.28 0.21 -1.67
N GLN A 74 -3.08 -0.30 -1.98
CA GLN A 74 -1.82 0.22 -1.44
C GLN A 74 -1.70 1.76 -1.59
N ARG A 75 -2.56 2.34 -2.44
CA ARG A 75 -2.66 3.75 -2.81
C ARG A 75 -4.13 4.20 -2.84
N SER A 76 -4.53 5.11 -1.96
CA SER A 76 -5.69 5.97 -2.19
C SER A 76 -5.21 7.41 -2.24
N ARG A 77 -5.79 8.24 -3.13
CA ARG A 77 -5.56 9.70 -3.11
C ARG A 77 -5.79 10.23 -1.68
N ARG A 78 -5.06 11.28 -1.30
CA ARG A 78 -5.07 11.98 0.00
C ARG A 78 -6.46 12.35 0.57
N ASN A 79 -7.52 12.17 -0.21
CA ASN A 79 -8.92 12.45 0.13
C ASN A 79 -9.66 11.25 0.74
N ALA A 80 -8.96 10.18 1.17
CA ALA A 80 -9.58 9.10 1.92
C ALA A 80 -9.86 9.50 3.38
N LEU A 81 -10.64 10.58 3.55
CA LEU A 81 -11.16 11.11 4.81
C LEU A 81 -11.96 10.07 5.61
N HIS A 82 -12.45 9.01 4.96
CA HIS A 82 -13.14 7.91 5.62
C HIS A 82 -12.19 6.94 6.35
N LEU A 83 -10.88 7.01 6.12
CA LEU A 83 -9.88 6.11 6.73
C LEU A 83 -9.16 6.71 7.93
N THR A 84 -9.26 8.03 8.11
CA THR A 84 -8.62 8.73 9.23
C THR A 84 -9.66 9.56 9.96
N LYS A 85 -9.91 9.22 11.22
CA LYS A 85 -10.67 10.07 12.14
C LYS A 85 -9.70 11.05 12.77
N ARG A 86 -10.00 12.35 12.77
CA ARG A 86 -9.15 13.32 13.48
C ARG A 86 -9.27 13.05 14.97
N LEU A 87 -8.15 13.10 15.68
CA LEU A 87 -8.11 12.91 17.14
C LEU A 87 -9.04 13.87 17.89
N ALA A 88 -9.23 15.09 17.35
CA ALA A 88 -10.16 16.09 17.89
C ALA A 88 -11.65 15.70 17.78
N ASP A 89 -11.98 14.73 16.90
CA ASP A 89 -13.35 14.25 16.69
C ASP A 89 -13.64 12.99 17.53
N ASP A 90 -12.70 12.55 18.37
CA ASP A 90 -12.87 11.37 19.24
C ASP A 90 -13.35 11.75 20.64
N ASN A 91 -14.67 11.72 20.86
CA ASN A 91 -15.35 12.03 22.13
C ASN A 91 -15.24 10.91 23.19
N ARG A 92 -14.10 10.22 23.28
CA ARG A 92 -13.88 9.25 24.36
C ARG A 92 -13.14 9.95 25.50
N ASP A 93 -13.93 10.59 26.36
CA ASP A 93 -13.58 10.89 27.75
C ASP A 93 -13.85 9.66 28.64
#